data_AF-I1CI09-F1
#
_entry.id   AF-I1CI09-F1
#
_cell.length_a   1.000
_cell.length_b   1.000
_cell.length_c   1.000
_cell.angle_alpha   90.00
_cell.angle_beta   90.00
_cell.angle_gamma   90.00
#
_symmetry.space_group_name_H-M   'P 1'
#
loop_
_entity.id
_entity.type
_entity.pdbx_description
1 polymer ?
#
loop_
_entity_poly.entity_id
_entity_poly.type
_entity_poly.pdbx_seq_one_letter_code
_entity_poly.pdbx_strand_id
1 'polypeptide(L)'
;MTKQETSHPPANCHFRLMDLSTGLAFPDNTFDYVTQHDALFKYNQSDWELMIPEIIRVTKPGGYIEFVEGGGGIQDVGPNLSIWMMRLTVSLQTRNINLKIASQLSSMIKEIENVTHIESSHRSAPIGWYAQKHSI
;
A
#
# COMPACT_ATOMS: atom_id res chain seq x y z
N MET A 1 -2.46 -28.51 -22.34
CA MET A 1 -2.97 -29.15 -21.11
C MET A 1 -2.27 -28.48 -19.94
N THR A 2 -2.81 -27.34 -19.51
CA THR A 2 -2.25 -26.50 -18.43
C THR A 2 -2.68 -27.10 -17.09
N LYS A 3 -1.71 -27.43 -16.24
CA LYS A 3 -1.95 -27.82 -14.84
C LYS A 3 -2.74 -26.69 -14.15
N GLN A 4 -3.95 -26.98 -13.71
CA GLN A 4 -4.62 -26.15 -12.70
C GLN A 4 -3.90 -26.40 -11.38
N GLU A 5 -3.13 -25.41 -10.91
CA GLU A 5 -2.67 -25.39 -9.53
C GLU A 5 -3.88 -25.18 -8.63
N THR A 6 -4.30 -26.23 -7.93
CA THR A 6 -5.34 -26.14 -6.93
C THR A 6 -4.75 -25.49 -5.68
N SER A 7 -4.84 -24.17 -5.62
CA SER A 7 -4.69 -23.42 -4.36
C SER A 7 -5.76 -23.93 -3.39
N HIS A 8 -5.31 -24.63 -2.34
CA HIS A 8 -6.16 -24.99 -1.20
C HIS A 8 -5.80 -24.05 -0.04
N PRO A 9 -6.40 -22.85 0.01
CA PRO A 9 -6.19 -21.98 1.16
C PRO A 9 -6.69 -22.67 2.44
N PRO A 10 -6.13 -22.32 3.61
CA PRO A 10 -6.64 -22.82 4.89
C PRO A 10 -8.15 -22.60 5.04
N ALA A 11 -8.84 -23.51 5.74
CA ALA A 11 -10.30 -23.47 5.87
C ALA A 11 -10.84 -22.19 6.54
N ASN A 12 -10.00 -21.50 7.32
CA ASN A 12 -10.27 -20.21 7.96
C ASN A 12 -9.94 -19.00 7.08
N CYS A 13 -9.61 -19.20 5.80
CA CYS A 13 -9.30 -18.14 4.85
C CYS A 13 -10.44 -17.99 3.85
N HIS A 14 -11.02 -16.79 3.78
CA HIS A 14 -12.14 -16.47 2.91
C HIS A 14 -11.77 -15.33 1.97
N PHE A 15 -11.91 -15.55 0.66
CA PHE A 15 -11.61 -14.55 -0.36
C PHE A 15 -12.89 -13.87 -0.81
N ARG A 16 -12.86 -12.55 -0.93
CA ARG A 16 -13.96 -11.75 -1.47
C ARG A 16 -13.41 -10.73 -2.45
N LEU A 17 -14.03 -10.64 -3.62
CA LEU A 17 -13.82 -9.53 -4.54
C LEU A 17 -14.71 -8.37 -4.10
N MET A 18 -14.12 -7.20 -3.93
CA MET A 18 -14.82 -6.00 -3.48
C MET A 18 -14.33 -4.80 -4.29
N ASP A 19 -15.19 -3.81 -4.44
CA ASP A 19 -14.88 -2.53 -5.08
C ASP A 19 -14.79 -1.44 -4.00
N LEU A 20 -13.65 -0.76 -3.96
CA LEU A 20 -13.41 0.36 -3.06
C LEU A 20 -14.42 1.49 -3.24
N SER A 21 -14.91 1.74 -4.46
CA SER A 21 -15.89 2.81 -4.72
C SER A 21 -17.21 2.60 -3.96
N THR A 22 -17.47 1.36 -3.51
CA THR A 22 -18.66 0.97 -2.74
C THR A 22 -18.38 0.71 -1.26
N GLY A 23 -17.13 0.91 -0.82
CA GLY A 23 -16.68 0.59 0.54
C GLY A 23 -16.48 -0.91 0.79
N LEU A 24 -15.99 -1.24 1.99
CA LEU A 24 -15.80 -2.63 2.39
C LEU A 24 -17.13 -3.20 2.90
N ALA A 25 -17.58 -4.32 2.31
CA ALA A 25 -18.83 -5.01 2.66
C ALA A 25 -18.72 -5.81 3.98
N PHE A 26 -18.22 -5.15 5.02
CA PHE A 26 -18.11 -5.65 6.38
C PHE A 26 -18.78 -4.65 7.34
N PRO A 27 -19.44 -5.14 8.40
CA PRO A 27 -19.94 -4.28 9.47
C PRO A 27 -18.82 -3.50 10.16
N ASP A 28 -19.20 -2.46 10.88
CA ASP A 28 -18.29 -1.74 11.76
C ASP A 28 -17.75 -2.66 12.85
N ASN A 29 -16.52 -2.42 13.30
CA ASN A 29 -15.91 -3.15 14.42
C ASN A 29 -15.92 -4.68 14.23
N THR A 30 -15.59 -5.14 13.03
CA THR A 30 -15.61 -6.57 12.69
C THR A 30 -14.31 -7.27 13.02
N PHE A 31 -13.17 -6.66 12.69
CA PHE A 31 -11.87 -7.29 12.73
C PHE A 31 -11.02 -6.79 13.88
N ASP A 32 -10.29 -7.70 14.52
CA ASP A 32 -9.31 -7.37 15.56
C ASP A 32 -7.99 -6.84 14.95
N TYR A 33 -7.73 -7.16 13.69
CA TYR A 33 -6.58 -6.68 12.93
C TYR A 33 -6.91 -6.58 11.44
N VAL A 34 -6.54 -5.47 10.81
CA VAL A 34 -6.73 -5.20 9.37
C VAL A 34 -5.42 -4.72 8.77
N THR A 35 -5.03 -5.29 7.64
CA THR A 35 -3.80 -4.89 6.94
C THR A 35 -4.05 -4.61 5.47
N GLN A 36 -3.35 -3.60 4.94
CA GLN A 36 -3.32 -3.26 3.53
C GLN A 36 -1.88 -3.16 3.03
N HIS A 37 -1.62 -3.83 1.90
CA HIS A 37 -0.30 -3.91 1.28
C HIS A 37 -0.35 -3.48 -0.19
N ASP A 38 0.72 -2.83 -0.64
CA ASP A 38 1.05 -2.57 -2.04
C ASP A 38 -0.07 -1.89 -2.85
N ALA A 39 -0.56 -0.74 -2.38
CA ALA A 39 -1.57 0.07 -3.04
C ALA A 39 -1.03 1.34 -3.73
N LEU A 40 0.26 1.67 -3.57
CA LEU A 40 0.93 2.85 -4.17
C LEU A 40 0.47 3.21 -5.60
N PHE A 41 0.41 2.23 -6.51
CA PHE A 41 0.05 2.46 -7.91
C PHE A 41 -1.42 2.17 -8.24
N LYS A 42 -2.17 1.66 -7.27
CA LYS A 42 -3.58 1.27 -7.42
C LYS A 42 -4.51 2.42 -7.02
N TYR A 43 -4.10 3.24 -6.06
CA TYR A 43 -4.93 4.29 -5.47
C TYR A 43 -4.46 5.68 -5.90
N ASN A 44 -5.42 6.49 -6.31
CA ASN A 44 -5.26 7.94 -6.36
C ASN A 44 -5.45 8.54 -4.95
N GLN A 45 -5.21 9.84 -4.80
CA GLN A 45 -5.31 10.52 -3.50
C GLN A 45 -6.70 10.38 -2.85
N SER A 46 -7.79 10.48 -3.62
CA SER A 46 -9.16 10.33 -3.10
C SER A 46 -9.47 8.90 -2.68
N ASP A 47 -8.88 7.90 -3.34
CA ASP A 47 -9.01 6.49 -2.93
C ASP A 47 -8.41 6.28 -1.52
N TRP A 48 -7.30 6.94 -1.21
CA TRP A 48 -6.69 6.90 0.13
C TRP A 48 -7.56 7.59 1.20
N GLU A 49 -8.16 8.72 0.85
CA GLU A 49 -9.09 9.46 1.71
C GLU A 49 -10.37 8.66 2.02
N LEU A 50 -10.76 7.74 1.13
CA LEU A 50 -11.87 6.80 1.35
C LEU A 50 -11.43 5.54 2.10
N MET A 51 -10.28 4.97 1.73
CA MET A 51 -9.86 3.66 2.24
C MET A 51 -9.39 3.70 3.70
N ILE A 52 -8.67 4.75 4.11
CA ILE A 52 -8.18 4.84 5.49
C ILE A 52 -9.35 4.86 6.49
N PRO A 53 -10.39 5.71 6.33
CA PRO A 53 -11.56 5.65 7.19
C PRO A 53 -12.31 4.31 7.14
N GLU A 54 -12.42 3.68 5.96
CA GLU A 54 -13.08 2.38 5.83
C GLU A 54 -12.35 1.26 6.59
N ILE A 55 -11.02 1.23 6.51
CA ILE A 55 -10.18 0.30 7.27
C ILE A 55 -10.36 0.55 8.78
N ILE A 56 -10.41 1.81 9.22
CA ILE A 56 -10.67 2.15 10.63
C ILE A 56 -12.07 1.69 11.05
N ARG A 57 -13.10 1.94 10.23
CA ARG A 57 -14.49 1.56 10.52
C ARG A 57 -14.66 0.06 10.75
N VAL A 58 -14.06 -0.78 9.91
CA VAL A 58 -14.19 -2.23 10.04
C VAL A 58 -13.30 -2.82 11.13
N THR A 59 -12.37 -2.04 11.69
CA THR A 59 -11.51 -2.44 12.80
C THR A 59 -12.21 -2.17 14.14
N LYS A 60 -12.15 -3.11 15.07
CA LYS A 60 -12.72 -2.95 16.42
C LYS A 60 -11.99 -1.86 17.22
N PRO A 61 -12.65 -1.23 18.22
CA PRO A 61 -11.94 -0.40 19.18
C PRO A 61 -10.92 -1.26 19.94
N GLY A 62 -9.66 -0.82 19.95
CA GLY A 62 -8.54 -1.59 20.50
C GLY A 62 -7.93 -2.63 19.54
N GLY A 63 -8.47 -2.75 18.32
CA GLY A 63 -7.85 -3.51 17.23
C GLY A 63 -6.67 -2.77 16.60
N TYR A 64 -5.98 -3.46 15.69
CA TYR A 64 -4.77 -2.95 15.04
C TYR A 64 -4.96 -2.76 13.54
N ILE A 65 -4.31 -1.73 13.00
CA ILE A 65 -4.27 -1.46 11.57
C ILE A 65 -2.81 -1.42 11.13
N GLU A 66 -2.50 -2.09 10.03
CA GLU A 66 -1.17 -2.05 9.43
C GLU A 66 -1.23 -1.65 7.95
N PHE A 67 -0.35 -0.74 7.56
CA PHE A 67 -0.14 -0.36 6.17
C PHE A 67 1.30 -0.66 5.78
N VAL A 68 1.50 -1.42 4.71
CA VAL A 68 2.81 -1.72 4.15
C VAL A 68 2.85 -1.22 2.71
N GLU A 69 3.48 -0.07 2.51
CA GLU A 69 3.51 0.61 1.23
C GLU A 69 4.93 0.89 0.75
N GLY A 70 5.14 0.68 -0.55
CA GLY A 70 6.38 1.05 -1.22
C GLY A 70 6.55 2.57 -1.28
N GLY A 71 7.76 3.05 -1.05
CA GLY A 71 8.13 4.42 -1.42
C GLY A 71 8.24 4.55 -2.94
N GLY A 72 7.73 5.64 -3.51
CA GLY A 72 7.81 5.88 -4.96
C GLY A 72 9.19 6.26 -5.49
N GLY A 73 10.19 6.40 -4.62
CA GLY A 73 11.56 6.78 -4.99
C GLY A 73 12.51 5.59 -5.01
N ILE A 74 13.38 5.53 -6.03
CA ILE A 74 14.53 4.63 -6.08
C ILE A 74 15.81 5.45 -5.95
N GLN A 75 16.72 5.01 -5.09
CA GLN A 75 18.02 5.65 -4.86
C GLN A 75 19.09 5.09 -5.80
N ASP A 76 20.18 5.85 -5.97
CA ASP A 76 21.37 5.44 -6.73
C ASP A 76 21.07 4.96 -8.16
N VAL A 77 20.14 5.64 -8.83
CA VAL A 77 19.70 5.30 -10.17
C VAL A 77 20.57 5.96 -11.25
N GLY A 78 20.96 5.17 -12.26
CA GLY A 78 21.67 5.67 -13.43
C GLY A 78 20.77 6.52 -14.36
N PRO A 79 21.35 7.24 -15.33
CA PRO A 79 20.65 8.28 -16.13
C PRO A 79 19.39 7.76 -16.84
N ASN A 80 19.42 6.53 -17.36
CA ASN A 80 18.28 5.94 -18.06
C ASN A 80 17.09 5.69 -17.12
N LEU A 81 17.36 5.19 -15.90
CA LEU A 81 16.31 4.93 -14.92
C LEU A 81 15.79 6.24 -14.33
N SER A 82 16.64 7.25 -14.16
CA SER A 82 16.21 8.60 -13.76
C SER A 82 15.21 9.22 -14.74
N ILE A 83 15.49 9.13 -16.04
CA ILE A 83 14.56 9.63 -17.09
C ILE A 83 13.24 8.84 -17.05
N TRP A 84 13.31 7.53 -16.89
CA TRP A 84 12.13 6.68 -16.74
C TRP A 84 11.29 7.06 -15.52
N MET A 85 11.92 7.25 -14.37
CA MET A 85 11.24 7.65 -13.12
C MET A 85 10.60 9.03 -13.24
N MET A 86 11.26 9.98 -13.90
CA MET A 86 10.67 11.29 -14.18
C MET A 86 9.39 11.14 -15.02
N ARG A 87 9.44 10.38 -16.12
CA ARG A 87 8.28 10.15 -17.00
C ARG A 87 7.14 9.43 -16.28
N LEU A 88 7.47 8.41 -15.48
CA LEU A 88 6.51 7.69 -14.66
C LEU A 88 5.85 8.62 -13.64
N THR A 89 6.64 9.43 -12.94
CA THR A 89 6.15 10.39 -11.95
C THR A 89 5.16 11.37 -12.58
N VAL A 90 5.50 11.97 -13.71
CA VAL A 90 4.60 12.89 -14.43
C VAL A 90 3.30 12.17 -14.83
N SER A 91 3.38 10.96 -15.38
CA SER A 91 2.19 10.18 -15.77
C SER A 91 1.30 9.76 -14.59
N LEU A 92 1.88 9.54 -13.41
CA LEU A 92 1.11 9.20 -12.21
C LEU A 92 0.47 10.46 -11.60
N GLN A 93 1.16 11.59 -11.63
CA GLN A 93 0.61 12.88 -11.19
C GLN A 93 -0.60 13.31 -12.02
N THR A 94 -0.62 13.09 -13.33
CA THR A 94 -1.80 13.37 -14.17
C THR A 94 -3.03 12.54 -13.79
N ARG A 95 -2.84 11.45 -13.02
CA ARG A 95 -3.90 10.58 -12.49
C ARG A 95 -4.14 10.78 -11.00
N ASN A 96 -3.58 11.83 -10.42
CA ASN A 96 -3.68 12.14 -8.99
C ASN A 96 -3.14 11.01 -8.10
N ILE A 97 -2.16 10.23 -8.57
CA ILE A 97 -1.52 9.17 -7.79
C ILE A 97 -0.36 9.76 -6.98
N ASN A 98 -0.41 9.54 -5.67
CA ASN A 98 0.53 10.10 -4.72
C ASN A 98 1.69 9.15 -4.42
N LEU A 99 2.83 9.39 -5.08
CA LEU A 99 4.06 8.59 -4.89
C LEU A 99 4.71 8.72 -3.51
N LYS A 100 4.25 9.67 -2.67
CA LYS A 100 4.78 9.90 -1.32
C LYS A 100 3.91 9.28 -0.24
N ILE A 101 2.87 8.54 -0.59
CA ILE A 101 1.88 8.03 0.37
C ILE A 101 2.52 7.27 1.53
N ALA A 102 3.49 6.39 1.28
CA ALA A 102 4.17 5.61 2.32
C ALA A 102 4.78 6.50 3.43
N SER A 103 5.28 7.69 3.08
CA SER A 103 5.83 8.65 4.04
C SER A 103 4.79 9.54 4.71
N GLN A 104 3.58 9.63 4.13
CA GLN A 104 2.50 10.51 4.59
C GLN A 104 1.42 9.78 5.38
N LEU A 105 1.33 8.45 5.31
CA LEU A 105 0.34 7.65 6.03
C LEU A 105 0.33 7.95 7.53
N SER A 106 1.50 8.05 8.17
CA SER A 106 1.58 8.34 9.60
C SER A 106 0.97 9.71 9.94
N SER A 107 1.18 10.75 9.11
CA SER A 107 0.54 12.04 9.32
C SER A 107 -0.96 12.02 9.02
N MET A 108 -1.38 11.36 7.94
CA MET A 108 -2.80 11.25 7.57
C MET A 108 -3.61 10.54 8.66
N ILE A 109 -3.06 9.48 9.26
CA ILE A 109 -3.73 8.72 10.32
C ILE A 109 -3.76 9.52 11.63
N LYS A 110 -2.73 10.34 11.92
CA LYS A 110 -2.69 11.19 13.12
C LYS A 110 -3.81 12.22 13.16
N GLU A 111 -4.33 12.63 12.00
CA GLU A 111 -5.42 13.60 11.91
C GLU A 111 -6.78 12.98 12.28
N ILE A 112 -6.85 11.66 12.48
CA ILE A 112 -8.09 10.94 12.78
C ILE A 112 -8.17 10.69 14.30
N GLU A 113 -9.20 11.24 14.94
CA GLU A 113 -9.36 11.25 16.42
C GLU A 113 -9.38 9.85 17.06
N ASN A 114 -9.76 8.80 16.32
CA ASN A 114 -9.97 7.46 16.84
C ASN A 114 -8.72 6.56 16.85
N VAL A 115 -7.54 7.07 16.45
CA VAL A 115 -6.29 6.29 16.42
C VAL A 115 -5.30 6.85 17.44
N THR A 116 -5.05 6.07 18.50
CA THR A 116 -4.29 6.56 19.67
C THR A 116 -2.80 6.25 19.63
N HIS A 117 -2.40 5.12 19.03
CA HIS A 117 -1.00 4.66 18.98
C HIS A 117 -0.56 4.49 17.53
N ILE A 118 0.44 5.28 17.12
CA ILE A 118 0.92 5.31 15.73
C ILE A 118 2.42 5.09 15.74
N GLU A 119 2.82 3.93 15.23
CA GLU A 119 4.21 3.61 14.94
C GLU A 119 4.46 3.63 13.44
N SER A 120 5.64 4.09 13.06
CA SER A 120 6.07 4.10 11.67
C SER A 120 7.52 3.65 11.59
N SER A 121 7.80 2.78 10.63
CA SER A 121 9.16 2.35 10.35
C SER A 121 9.40 2.35 8.84
N HIS A 122 10.65 2.61 8.46
CA HIS A 122 11.08 2.60 7.07
C HIS A 122 12.21 1.60 6.90
N ARG A 123 12.18 0.84 5.79
CA ARG A 123 13.23 -0.09 5.40
C ARG A 123 13.48 0.06 3.90
N SER A 124 14.75 -0.04 3.51
CA SER A 124 15.15 -0.08 2.11
C SER A 124 15.30 -1.53 1.66
N ALA A 125 14.82 -1.83 0.46
CA ALA A 125 15.07 -3.10 -0.21
C ALA A 125 16.02 -2.87 -1.40
N PRO A 126 17.01 -3.74 -1.63
CA PRO A 126 17.91 -3.61 -2.76
C PRO A 126 17.16 -3.86 -4.07
N ILE A 127 17.20 -2.91 -4.99
CA ILE A 127 16.63 -3.04 -6.35
C ILE A 127 17.78 -3.04 -7.35
N GLY A 128 17.89 -4.10 -8.15
CA GLY A 128 18.88 -4.17 -9.23
C GLY A 128 20.35 -4.26 -8.76
N TRP A 129 20.61 -4.53 -7.48
CA TRP A 129 21.97 -4.51 -6.91
C TRP A 129 22.94 -5.50 -7.59
N TYR A 130 22.44 -6.64 -8.08
CA TYR A 130 23.24 -7.63 -8.80
C TYR A 130 23.64 -7.20 -10.23
N ALA A 131 23.01 -6.16 -10.80
CA ALA A 131 23.31 -5.69 -12.15
C ALA A 131 24.52 -4.72 -12.18
N GLN A 132 25.00 -4.26 -11.02
CA GLN A 132 26.23 -3.49 -10.93
C GLN A 132 27.42 -4.44 -11.12
N LYS A 133 27.87 -4.62 -12.36
CA LYS A 133 29.22 -5.14 -12.62
C LYS A 133 30.20 -4.16 -11.97
N HIS A 134 30.78 -4.57 -10.85
CA HIS A 134 31.92 -3.89 -10.29
C HIS A 134 33.07 -4.18 -11.25
N SER A 135 33.43 -3.18 -12.06
CA SER A 135 34.67 -3.21 -12.82
C SER A 135 35.80 -3.23 -11.80
N ILE A 136 36.44 -4.39 -11.65
CA ILE A 136 37.71 -4.55 -10.94
C ILE A 136 38.82 -4.07 -11.86
#